data_AF-A0A165CZY2-F1
#
_entry.id   AF-A0A165CZY2-F1
#
_cell.length_a   1.000
_cell.length_b   1.000
_cell.length_c   1.000
_cell.angle_alpha   90.00
_cell.angle_beta   90.00
_cell.angle_gamma   90.00
#
_symmetry.space_group_name_H-M   'P 1'
#
loop_
_entity.id
_entity.type
_entity.pdbx_description
1 polymer ?
#
loop_
_entity_poly.entity_id
_entity_poly.type
_entity_poly.pdbx_seq_one_letter_code
_entity_poly.pdbx_strand_id
1 'polypeptide(L)'
;MKFTVASTLVFAASAAAMPTPPASAPACASCSGVMGNSNVGAPSSAGSVSCADGSCPGGAVMLPPAVAVCQGVGCDNGMAQSAPPVLSAPPAQSCSTPPSSVDIKSILSSLGLSNWGSLNMAGGQSSFSCSPTMSSAMIAQGPGLLMGGPAAVYWQSNDPNSNVVFSANVDDNGIMTFGGAFSTGGKGSHIGPDINAPNALASQASVKVVQDKLVVVNAGSDTATLYQIDFENPALIRMIGPGPVSTMGNFPVSATIDPGSRNVCILNGGQVNGVSCYKTDLRRGLVPIENSVRSLNLNLTTPPASEAGTVSQIVFADDGKRLFASVKGSPGSSGFIAVWEVNDNGSLSENFTVNQPAGGNSPASLTFVRGADAILNTDATSNGYSIFNFAGGQAAANGASLTAQSALTPIGQAGHPAWSEFSDATRNYYISDSAVGLLTEVQIDPATLQTSVVQQVPLPAPAIDQEVDLINGKDTIFLVSPQTMTMEVLSLVAPGQIEKKQSFDLAAAAAQAGVPLSPANVQGVNGFFTG
;
A
#
# COMPACT_ATOMS: atom_id res chain seq x y z
N MET A 1 -26.74 10.16 -20.72
CA MET A 1 -28.05 9.80 -21.34
C MET A 1 -29.11 9.67 -20.26
N LYS A 2 -30.41 9.70 -20.60
CA LYS A 2 -31.51 9.53 -19.62
C LYS A 2 -31.78 8.04 -19.37
N PHE A 3 -31.79 7.59 -18.12
CA PHE A 3 -32.33 6.29 -17.75
C PHE A 3 -33.79 6.43 -17.31
N THR A 4 -34.64 5.55 -17.85
CA THR A 4 -36.07 5.44 -17.51
C THR A 4 -36.24 4.19 -16.64
N VAL A 5 -36.85 4.35 -15.47
CA VAL A 5 -37.15 3.22 -14.56
C VAL A 5 -38.42 2.53 -15.04
N ALA A 6 -38.36 1.21 -15.23
CA ALA A 6 -39.51 0.36 -15.50
C ALA A 6 -39.66 -0.67 -14.37
N SER A 7 -40.60 -0.43 -13.46
CA SER A 7 -40.94 -1.37 -12.39
C SER A 7 -41.92 -2.44 -12.89
N THR A 8 -41.62 -3.71 -12.64
CA THR A 8 -42.56 -4.81 -12.89
C THR A 8 -42.84 -5.53 -11.56
N LEU A 9 -44.07 -5.41 -11.06
CA LEU A 9 -44.56 -6.22 -9.94
C LEU A 9 -44.89 -7.64 -10.43
N VAL A 10 -44.54 -8.64 -9.64
CA VAL A 10 -45.15 -9.98 -9.71
C VAL A 10 -45.63 -10.36 -8.31
N PHE A 11 -46.93 -10.61 -8.17
CA PHE A 11 -47.53 -11.19 -6.98
C PHE A 11 -47.46 -12.72 -7.04
N ALA A 12 -47.06 -13.36 -5.95
CA ALA A 12 -47.39 -14.74 -5.63
C ALA A 12 -47.63 -14.84 -4.11
N ALA A 13 -48.62 -15.62 -3.68
CA ALA A 13 -49.17 -15.55 -2.33
C ALA A 13 -49.26 -16.91 -1.63
N SER A 14 -49.14 -16.87 -0.29
CA SER A 14 -49.44 -17.95 0.66
C SER A 14 -48.51 -19.18 0.65
N ALA A 15 -48.32 -19.91 1.77
CA ALA A 15 -49.07 -19.88 3.03
C ALA A 15 -48.18 -20.11 4.28
N ALA A 16 -48.70 -19.70 5.44
CA ALA A 16 -48.27 -20.18 6.77
C ALA A 16 -48.84 -21.61 7.02
N ALA A 17 -48.52 -22.39 8.08
CA ALA A 17 -48.02 -22.00 9.39
C ALA A 17 -47.43 -23.17 10.22
N MET A 18 -46.61 -22.82 11.22
CA MET A 18 -46.69 -23.27 12.64
C MET A 18 -46.07 -24.63 13.11
N PRO A 19 -45.73 -24.78 14.43
CA PRO A 19 -44.36 -25.19 14.80
C PRO A 19 -44.27 -26.23 15.96
N THR A 20 -43.14 -26.23 16.71
CA THR A 20 -42.85 -26.81 18.05
C THR A 20 -42.21 -28.23 18.11
N PRO A 21 -41.58 -28.67 19.23
CA PRO A 21 -40.47 -28.02 19.97
C PRO A 21 -39.32 -29.04 20.33
N PRO A 22 -38.61 -29.06 21.50
CA PRO A 22 -37.13 -29.00 21.43
C PRO A 22 -36.32 -30.07 22.21
N ALA A 23 -35.00 -29.97 22.09
CA ALA A 23 -33.94 -30.29 23.07
C ALA A 23 -33.78 -31.73 23.62
N SER A 24 -32.59 -32.33 23.37
CA SER A 24 -31.83 -33.08 24.39
C SER A 24 -30.38 -33.38 23.97
N ALA A 25 -29.44 -33.09 24.85
CA ALA A 25 -28.12 -33.72 25.00
C ALA A 25 -27.96 -34.06 26.51
N PRO A 26 -26.88 -34.71 27.01
CA PRO A 26 -25.76 -35.39 26.34
C PRO A 26 -25.56 -36.85 26.84
N ALA A 27 -24.55 -37.58 26.34
CA ALA A 27 -23.96 -38.73 27.04
C ALA A 27 -22.50 -39.00 26.61
N CYS A 28 -21.64 -39.32 27.57
CA CYS A 28 -20.24 -39.73 27.38
C CYS A 28 -20.06 -41.26 27.58
N ALA A 29 -18.84 -41.74 27.27
CA ALA A 29 -18.28 -43.09 27.51
C ALA A 29 -18.86 -44.20 26.58
N SER A 30 -18.03 -45.08 26.00
CA SER A 30 -17.04 -45.91 26.68
C SER A 30 -15.91 -46.43 25.76
N CYS A 31 -14.77 -46.79 26.37
CA CYS A 31 -13.71 -47.54 25.70
C CYS A 31 -13.95 -49.05 25.78
N SER A 32 -13.57 -49.79 24.74
CA SER A 32 -13.18 -51.21 24.82
C SER A 32 -12.24 -51.56 23.66
N GLY A 33 -11.07 -52.14 23.96
CA GLY A 33 -10.33 -52.98 23.00
C GLY A 33 -10.90 -54.40 23.00
N VAL A 34 -10.23 -55.46 22.54
CA VAL A 34 -8.86 -55.70 22.06
C VAL A 34 -8.92 -56.94 21.13
N MET A 35 -8.01 -57.05 20.14
CA MET A 35 -7.41 -58.28 19.53
C MET A 35 -7.08 -58.01 18.04
N GLY A 36 -5.95 -58.42 17.46
CA GLY A 36 -4.76 -59.10 18.00
C GLY A 36 -3.88 -59.69 16.88
N ASN A 37 -2.59 -59.95 17.17
CA ASN A 37 -1.51 -60.46 16.30
C ASN A 37 -0.98 -59.52 15.18
N SER A 38 0.31 -59.12 15.12
CA SER A 38 1.64 -59.83 15.21
C SER A 38 2.00 -60.51 13.87
N ASN A 39 3.18 -60.37 13.25
CA ASN A 39 4.61 -60.41 13.67
C ASN A 39 5.48 -59.65 12.61
N VAL A 40 6.80 -59.37 12.69
CA VAL A 40 7.90 -59.47 13.69
C VAL A 40 9.05 -58.52 13.24
N GLY A 41 9.90 -58.01 14.14
CA GLY A 41 11.17 -57.35 13.76
C GLY A 41 11.73 -56.36 14.80
N ALA A 42 12.69 -56.78 15.62
CA ALA A 42 13.37 -55.99 16.66
C ALA A 42 14.89 -56.31 16.63
N PRO A 43 15.78 -55.88 17.58
CA PRO A 43 15.66 -54.87 18.65
C PRO A 43 16.91 -53.94 18.81
N SER A 44 16.79 -52.88 19.64
CA SER A 44 17.78 -52.41 20.67
C SER A 44 17.34 -51.03 21.20
N SER A 45 16.75 -50.89 22.40
CA SER A 45 17.38 -50.74 23.74
C SER A 45 18.19 -49.44 23.89
N ALA A 46 17.98 -48.54 24.87
CA ALA A 46 17.24 -48.59 26.15
C ALA A 46 16.23 -47.40 26.25
N GLY A 47 15.22 -47.33 27.13
CA GLY A 47 15.07 -47.85 28.50
C GLY A 47 15.25 -46.67 29.49
N SER A 48 14.20 -45.86 29.73
CA SER A 48 13.35 -45.88 30.96
C SER A 48 14.02 -45.23 32.19
N VAL A 49 13.37 -44.46 33.09
CA VAL A 49 12.05 -44.62 33.74
C VAL A 49 11.46 -43.24 34.14
N SER A 50 10.13 -43.19 34.29
CA SER A 50 9.29 -42.07 34.75
C SER A 50 9.29 -41.79 36.26
N CYS A 51 8.82 -40.61 36.68
CA CYS A 51 7.99 -40.43 37.88
C CYS A 51 6.95 -39.32 37.64
N ALA A 52 5.85 -39.33 38.40
CA ALA A 52 4.62 -38.59 38.12
C ALA A 52 4.17 -37.67 39.28
N ASP A 53 3.11 -36.90 39.00
CA ASP A 53 2.14 -36.27 39.90
C ASP A 53 2.56 -35.16 40.90
N GLY A 54 1.72 -34.11 40.95
CA GLY A 54 1.20 -33.62 42.24
C GLY A 54 1.40 -32.15 42.64
N SER A 55 0.41 -31.32 42.34
CA SER A 55 -0.17 -30.29 43.24
C SER A 55 0.60 -29.01 43.64
N CYS A 56 -0.16 -27.91 43.72
CA CYS A 56 0.21 -26.56 44.20
C CYS A 56 0.30 -26.49 45.76
N PRO A 57 0.55 -25.33 46.45
CA PRO A 57 0.76 -23.94 45.96
C PRO A 57 1.85 -23.08 46.67
N GLY A 58 2.12 -21.88 46.11
CA GLY A 58 2.32 -20.64 46.89
C GLY A 58 3.75 -20.17 47.28
N GLY A 59 3.99 -18.86 47.14
CA GLY A 59 4.71 -18.07 48.15
C GLY A 59 6.17 -17.64 47.92
N ALA A 60 6.35 -16.32 47.81
CA ALA A 60 7.51 -15.52 48.29
C ALA A 60 8.90 -15.57 47.58
N VAL A 61 9.18 -14.46 46.87
CA VAL A 61 10.35 -13.55 47.05
C VAL A 61 11.74 -14.15 47.38
N MET A 62 12.71 -13.98 46.47
CA MET A 62 13.99 -13.29 46.75
C MET A 62 14.76 -12.92 45.46
N LEU A 63 15.34 -11.72 45.45
CA LEU A 63 16.43 -11.25 44.56
C LEU A 63 17.77 -11.34 45.35
N PRO A 64 18.92 -11.02 44.74
CA PRO A 64 19.58 -11.61 43.57
C PRO A 64 20.92 -12.27 44.02
N PRO A 65 21.93 -12.51 43.15
CA PRO A 65 22.92 -11.45 42.96
C PRO A 65 23.50 -11.34 41.54
N ALA A 66 24.30 -10.29 41.32
CA ALA A 66 25.02 -10.03 40.09
C ALA A 66 26.52 -10.41 40.19
N VAL A 67 27.22 -10.21 39.07
CA VAL A 67 28.69 -10.15 38.90
C VAL A 67 29.45 -11.47 38.79
N ALA A 68 29.97 -11.72 37.58
CA ALA A 68 31.30 -12.30 37.38
C ALA A 68 31.96 -11.62 36.16
N VAL A 69 33.06 -10.90 36.41
CA VAL A 69 33.97 -10.38 35.37
C VAL A 69 35.13 -11.35 35.26
N CYS A 70 35.53 -11.72 34.04
CA CYS A 70 36.80 -12.39 33.78
C CYS A 70 37.60 -11.62 32.72
N GLN A 71 38.85 -11.29 33.06
CA GLN A 71 39.86 -10.74 32.15
C GLN A 71 40.89 -11.81 31.78
N GLY A 72 41.48 -11.68 30.59
CA GLY A 72 42.76 -12.30 30.22
C GLY A 72 42.69 -13.74 29.68
N VAL A 73 43.69 -14.23 28.93
CA VAL A 73 44.96 -13.61 28.49
C VAL A 73 45.39 -14.18 27.12
N GLY A 74 45.80 -13.29 26.21
CA GLY A 74 46.95 -13.44 25.29
C GLY A 74 47.07 -14.62 24.31
N CYS A 75 47.25 -14.27 23.03
CA CYS A 75 48.35 -14.78 22.19
C CYS A 75 48.65 -13.72 21.11
N ASP A 76 49.93 -13.39 20.91
CA ASP A 76 50.37 -12.30 20.04
C ASP A 76 51.60 -12.74 19.21
N ASN A 77 51.91 -11.96 18.16
CA ASN A 77 52.87 -12.21 17.07
C ASN A 77 52.36 -13.17 15.96
N GLY A 78 52.44 -12.84 14.67
CA GLY A 78 52.85 -11.57 14.06
C GLY A 78 53.43 -11.76 12.66
N MET A 79 52.81 -11.15 11.64
CA MET A 79 53.46 -10.85 10.36
C MET A 79 52.98 -9.48 9.86
N ALA A 80 53.91 -8.61 9.52
CA ALA A 80 53.62 -7.25 9.09
C ALA A 80 53.24 -7.19 7.61
N GLN A 81 52.22 -6.39 7.27
CA GLN A 81 52.09 -5.77 5.96
C GLN A 81 51.77 -4.28 6.11
N SER A 82 52.36 -3.48 5.23
CA SER A 82 52.43 -2.02 5.29
C SER A 82 51.14 -1.32 4.88
N ALA A 83 50.75 -0.28 5.62
CA ALA A 83 49.69 0.64 5.21
C ALA A 83 50.14 1.57 4.07
N PRO A 84 49.26 1.91 3.10
CA PRO A 84 49.50 2.96 2.12
C PRO A 84 49.32 4.38 2.72
N PRO A 85 49.86 5.44 2.08
CA PRO A 85 49.97 6.76 2.71
C PRO A 85 48.65 7.56 2.73
N VAL A 86 48.52 8.40 3.75
CA VAL A 86 47.48 9.42 3.86
C VAL A 86 47.74 10.52 2.82
N LEU A 87 46.80 10.70 1.89
CA LEU A 87 46.79 11.86 0.97
C LEU A 87 46.22 13.09 1.69
N SER A 88 47.00 14.17 1.73
CA SER A 88 46.60 15.46 2.28
C SER A 88 45.62 16.18 1.36
N ALA A 89 44.60 16.83 1.96
CA ALA A 89 43.64 17.62 1.21
C ALA A 89 44.27 18.90 0.62
N PRO A 90 43.91 19.31 -0.61
CA PRO A 90 44.33 20.60 -1.16
C PRO A 90 43.60 21.76 -0.47
N PRO A 91 44.20 22.97 -0.42
CA PRO A 91 43.59 24.13 0.23
C PRO A 91 42.37 24.64 -0.54
N ALA A 92 41.38 25.15 0.20
CA ALA A 92 40.16 25.71 -0.37
C ALA A 92 40.43 26.89 -1.30
N GLN A 93 39.89 26.85 -2.51
CA GLN A 93 39.87 28.00 -3.42
C GLN A 93 38.79 29.00 -2.99
N SER A 94 39.15 30.28 -2.93
CA SER A 94 38.22 31.36 -2.64
C SER A 94 37.27 31.60 -3.81
N CYS A 95 35.96 31.40 -3.61
CA CYS A 95 34.96 31.84 -4.57
C CYS A 95 34.89 33.37 -4.58
N SER A 96 35.06 33.97 -5.76
CA SER A 96 34.88 35.40 -5.99
C SER A 96 33.40 35.78 -5.90
N THR A 97 33.13 37.01 -5.43
CA THR A 97 31.78 37.57 -5.36
C THR A 97 31.17 37.76 -6.76
N PRO A 98 29.87 37.49 -6.96
CA PRO A 98 29.20 37.77 -8.22
C PRO A 98 29.09 39.29 -8.46
N PRO A 99 29.08 39.75 -9.73
CA PRO A 99 28.97 41.18 -10.04
C PRO A 99 27.59 41.72 -9.68
N SER A 100 27.58 42.82 -8.92
CA SER A 100 26.37 43.54 -8.53
C SER A 100 25.84 44.43 -9.65
N SER A 101 25.18 43.85 -10.66
CA SER A 101 24.11 44.47 -11.46
C SER A 101 23.61 43.52 -12.55
N VAL A 102 22.29 43.31 -12.62
CA VAL A 102 21.64 42.70 -13.77
C VAL A 102 21.10 43.84 -14.64
N ASP A 103 21.60 43.98 -15.88
CA ASP A 103 21.08 44.97 -16.81
C ASP A 103 19.77 44.51 -17.44
N ILE A 104 18.68 44.83 -16.75
CA ILE A 104 17.28 44.55 -17.12
C ILE A 104 16.94 45.09 -18.52
N LYS A 105 17.65 46.09 -19.06
CA LYS A 105 17.38 46.62 -20.42
C LYS A 105 17.72 45.62 -21.53
N SER A 106 18.75 44.79 -21.35
CA SER A 106 19.09 43.75 -22.34
C SER A 106 18.00 42.69 -22.45
N ILE A 107 17.48 42.23 -21.30
CA ILE A 107 16.45 41.18 -21.19
C ILE A 107 15.10 41.66 -21.75
N LEU A 108 14.76 42.94 -21.58
CA LEU A 108 13.52 43.49 -22.15
C LEU A 108 13.61 43.72 -23.67
N SER A 109 14.82 43.91 -24.22
CA SER A 109 15.00 44.10 -25.66
C SER A 109 14.78 42.82 -26.48
N SER A 110 15.05 41.64 -25.92
CA SER A 110 14.80 40.35 -26.59
C SER A 110 13.34 39.89 -26.56
N LEU A 111 12.47 40.57 -25.80
CA LEU A 111 11.04 40.24 -25.67
C LEU A 111 10.11 41.19 -26.45
N GLY A 112 10.65 42.16 -27.19
CA GLY A 112 9.87 42.98 -28.14
C GLY A 112 8.88 43.99 -27.52
N LEU A 113 8.98 44.28 -26.22
CA LEU A 113 8.05 45.16 -25.51
C LEU A 113 8.59 46.60 -25.42
N SER A 114 8.14 47.48 -26.32
CA SER A 114 8.62 48.86 -26.45
C SER A 114 7.57 49.93 -26.10
N ASN A 115 7.25 50.07 -24.81
CA ASN A 115 6.79 51.33 -24.19
C ASN A 115 6.47 51.10 -22.71
N TRP A 116 7.05 51.89 -21.79
CA TRP A 116 6.39 52.51 -20.64
C TRP A 116 7.32 53.62 -20.09
N GLY A 117 6.73 54.70 -19.56
CA GLY A 117 7.45 55.93 -19.22
C GLY A 117 8.25 55.88 -17.90
N SER A 118 9.15 56.84 -17.74
CA SER A 118 10.03 56.98 -16.58
C SER A 118 9.26 57.17 -15.26
N LEU A 119 9.51 56.30 -14.27
CA LEU A 119 9.11 56.51 -12.88
C LEU A 119 10.35 56.71 -12.01
N ASN A 120 10.53 57.89 -11.44
CA ASN A 120 11.53 58.14 -10.41
C ASN A 120 11.01 57.58 -9.08
N MET A 121 11.81 56.76 -8.39
CA MET A 121 11.57 56.39 -7.00
C MET A 121 12.68 56.91 -6.10
N ALA A 122 12.30 57.74 -5.13
CA ALA A 122 13.16 58.16 -4.03
C ALA A 122 13.33 57.00 -3.03
N GLY A 123 14.46 56.96 -2.34
CA GLY A 123 14.82 55.85 -1.46
C GLY A 123 13.89 55.69 -0.25
N GLY A 124 13.39 54.47 -0.06
CA GLY A 124 12.74 54.01 1.16
C GLY A 124 13.04 52.52 1.36
N GLN A 125 13.75 52.17 2.44
CA GLN A 125 13.99 50.77 2.78
C GLN A 125 12.69 50.13 3.28
N SER A 126 12.09 49.30 2.44
CA SER A 126 11.00 48.40 2.81
C SER A 126 11.38 47.00 2.35
N SER A 127 11.63 46.12 3.31
CA SER A 127 12.00 44.72 3.09
C SER A 127 10.77 43.91 2.65
N PHE A 128 10.46 43.97 1.36
CA PHE A 128 9.50 43.06 0.74
C PHE A 128 10.08 41.65 0.69
N SER A 129 9.64 40.79 1.61
CA SER A 129 9.81 39.35 1.49
C SER A 129 8.95 38.85 0.32
N CYS A 130 9.54 38.71 -0.86
CA CYS A 130 8.97 37.89 -1.92
C CYS A 130 9.01 36.42 -1.47
N SER A 131 7.96 35.98 -0.77
CA SER A 131 7.66 34.54 -0.67
C SER A 131 7.46 34.03 -2.10
N PRO A 132 8.21 33.01 -2.56
CA PRO A 132 7.91 32.40 -3.84
C PRO A 132 6.55 31.71 -3.69
N THR A 133 5.55 32.21 -4.41
CA THR A 133 4.38 31.39 -4.72
C THR A 133 4.88 30.17 -5.46
N MET A 134 4.86 29.01 -4.81
CA MET A 134 5.21 27.74 -5.45
C MET A 134 4.15 27.47 -6.52
N SER A 135 4.44 27.90 -7.74
CA SER A 135 3.71 27.46 -8.92
C SER A 135 3.88 25.95 -9.00
N SER A 136 2.79 25.19 -9.09
CA SER A 136 2.82 23.73 -9.21
C SER A 136 3.51 23.35 -10.52
N ALA A 137 4.83 23.22 -10.47
CA ALA A 137 5.66 23.01 -11.64
C ALA A 137 5.59 21.54 -12.06
N MET A 138 5.15 21.31 -13.30
CA MET A 138 5.50 20.09 -14.03
C MET A 138 7.03 20.08 -14.16
N ILE A 139 7.68 18.99 -13.74
CA ILE A 139 9.15 18.91 -13.75
C ILE A 139 9.63 18.66 -15.19
N ALA A 140 8.93 17.78 -15.92
CA ALA A 140 9.15 17.51 -17.33
C ALA A 140 7.90 16.88 -17.98
N GLN A 141 7.78 17.06 -19.31
CA GLN A 141 6.86 16.34 -20.19
C GLN A 141 7.66 15.60 -21.27
N GLY A 142 7.17 14.45 -21.75
CA GLY A 142 7.76 13.78 -22.91
C GLY A 142 7.61 14.60 -24.20
N PRO A 143 8.52 14.45 -25.20
CA PRO A 143 8.39 15.14 -26.48
C PRO A 143 7.33 14.45 -27.34
N GLY A 144 6.08 14.84 -27.15
CA GLY A 144 4.97 14.33 -27.95
C GLY A 144 3.63 14.94 -27.57
N LEU A 145 3.16 15.92 -28.35
CA LEU A 145 1.74 16.27 -28.46
C LEU A 145 1.01 15.17 -29.27
N LEU A 146 1.10 13.93 -28.80
CA LEU A 146 0.13 12.91 -29.13
C LEU A 146 -1.16 13.30 -28.40
N MET A 147 -2.31 13.13 -29.06
CA MET A 147 -3.60 13.14 -28.37
C MET A 147 -3.48 12.15 -27.20
N GLY A 148 -3.85 12.58 -25.99
CA GLY A 148 -3.70 11.74 -24.81
C GLY A 148 -4.34 10.38 -25.04
N GLY A 149 -3.68 9.31 -24.61
CA GLY A 149 -4.30 7.99 -24.66
C GLY A 149 -5.61 8.00 -23.85
N PRO A 150 -6.56 7.10 -24.10
CA PRO A 150 -7.77 7.00 -23.28
C PRO A 150 -7.47 6.63 -21.82
N ALA A 151 -6.21 6.40 -21.47
CA ALA A 151 -5.81 5.97 -20.16
C ALA A 151 -4.41 6.45 -19.77
N ALA A 152 -4.16 6.44 -18.47
CA ALA A 152 -2.82 6.62 -17.90
C ALA A 152 -2.60 5.71 -16.69
N VAL A 153 -1.33 5.40 -16.45
CA VAL A 153 -0.85 4.69 -15.25
C VAL A 153 0.17 5.57 -14.53
N TYR A 154 0.12 5.55 -13.20
CA TYR A 154 0.91 6.40 -12.32
C TYR A 154 1.67 5.56 -11.29
N TRP A 155 2.89 6.00 -10.98
CA TRP A 155 3.74 5.46 -9.92
C TRP A 155 4.53 6.61 -9.27
N GLN A 156 5.17 6.37 -8.12
CA GLN A 156 5.93 7.40 -7.43
C GLN A 156 7.41 7.06 -7.23
N SER A 157 8.22 8.10 -6.98
CA SER A 157 9.64 7.99 -6.71
C SER A 157 10.00 7.74 -5.25
N ASN A 158 9.08 7.94 -4.29
CA ASN A 158 9.30 7.86 -2.83
C ASN A 158 10.68 8.40 -2.36
N ASP A 159 11.23 9.41 -3.04
CA ASP A 159 12.61 9.84 -2.82
C ASP A 159 12.71 10.69 -1.54
N PRO A 160 13.66 10.40 -0.62
CA PRO A 160 13.82 11.16 0.63
C PRO A 160 14.11 12.66 0.47
N ASN A 161 14.55 13.10 -0.71
CA ASN A 161 14.84 14.51 -1.01
C ASN A 161 13.65 15.21 -1.65
N SER A 162 12.96 14.56 -2.59
CA SER A 162 11.77 15.09 -3.28
C SER A 162 10.95 13.98 -3.93
N ASN A 163 9.77 13.69 -3.40
CA ASN A 163 8.88 12.69 -3.99
C ASN A 163 8.18 13.23 -5.26
N VAL A 164 8.10 12.39 -6.29
CA VAL A 164 7.61 12.73 -7.64
C VAL A 164 6.64 11.65 -8.10
N VAL A 165 5.50 12.06 -8.65
CA VAL A 165 4.58 11.19 -9.38
C VAL A 165 5.00 11.16 -10.84
N PHE A 166 5.19 9.97 -11.39
CA PHE A 166 5.35 9.77 -12.82
C PHE A 166 4.02 9.33 -13.44
N SER A 167 3.86 9.59 -14.73
CA SER A 167 2.75 9.08 -15.54
C SER A 167 3.25 8.45 -16.84
N ALA A 168 2.49 7.48 -17.32
CA ALA A 168 2.55 6.99 -18.70
C ALA A 168 1.16 7.09 -19.32
N ASN A 169 1.09 7.50 -20.59
CA ASN A 169 -0.09 7.27 -21.42
C ASN A 169 -0.19 5.77 -21.71
N VAL A 170 -1.40 5.25 -21.79
CA VAL A 170 -1.68 3.87 -22.18
C VAL A 170 -2.57 3.85 -23.41
N ASP A 171 -2.18 3.08 -24.42
CA ASP A 171 -2.95 2.92 -25.68
C ASP A 171 -4.04 1.84 -25.59
N ASP A 172 -4.84 1.71 -26.65
CA ASP A 172 -5.92 0.71 -26.79
C ASP A 172 -5.46 -0.76 -26.68
N ASN A 173 -4.15 -1.03 -26.69
CA ASN A 173 -3.54 -2.35 -26.55
C ASN A 173 -2.90 -2.57 -25.17
N GLY A 174 -3.00 -1.59 -24.27
CA GLY A 174 -2.35 -1.58 -22.95
C GLY A 174 -0.89 -1.11 -22.99
N ILE A 175 -0.35 -0.66 -24.12
CA ILE A 175 1.06 -0.27 -24.25
C ILE A 175 1.28 1.10 -23.61
N MET A 176 2.24 1.14 -22.68
CA MET A 176 2.67 2.33 -21.97
C MET A 176 3.69 3.15 -22.75
N THR A 177 3.52 4.48 -22.73
CA THR A 177 4.51 5.45 -23.19
C THR A 177 4.65 6.59 -22.17
N PHE A 178 5.88 7.03 -21.88
CA PHE A 178 6.10 8.04 -20.83
C PHE A 178 5.35 9.36 -21.12
N GLY A 179 4.60 9.84 -20.12
CA GLY A 179 3.81 11.08 -20.20
C GLY A 179 4.53 12.26 -19.56
N GLY A 180 4.76 12.19 -18.25
CA GLY A 180 5.36 13.30 -17.51
C GLY A 180 5.73 12.96 -16.07
N ALA A 181 6.34 13.94 -15.40
CA ALA A 181 6.75 13.87 -14.00
C ALA A 181 6.32 15.11 -13.22
N PHE A 182 5.70 14.90 -12.06
CA PHE A 182 4.98 15.92 -11.29
C PHE A 182 5.45 15.90 -9.83
N SER A 183 5.91 17.05 -9.32
CA SER A 183 6.31 17.15 -7.90
C SER A 183 5.10 16.94 -6.99
N THR A 184 5.28 16.16 -5.92
CA THR A 184 4.33 16.09 -4.80
C THR A 184 4.43 17.29 -3.86
N GLY A 185 5.55 18.02 -3.91
CA GLY A 185 5.97 18.99 -2.89
C GLY A 185 6.43 18.36 -1.57
N GLY A 186 6.35 17.04 -1.43
CA GLY A 186 6.73 16.28 -0.24
C GLY A 186 7.99 15.44 -0.44
N LYS A 187 8.25 14.57 0.53
CA LYS A 187 9.42 13.66 0.57
C LYS A 187 8.96 12.25 0.88
N GLY A 188 9.58 11.26 0.25
CA GLY A 188 9.40 9.86 0.60
C GLY A 188 10.31 9.44 1.76
N SER A 189 10.21 8.18 2.17
CA SER A 189 11.05 7.60 3.23
C SER A 189 11.01 6.07 3.16
N HIS A 190 11.94 5.44 3.88
CA HIS A 190 12.19 4.01 3.85
C HIS A 190 11.86 3.37 5.18
N ILE A 191 11.22 2.20 5.13
CA ILE A 191 11.05 1.31 6.26
C ILE A 191 12.34 0.54 6.53
N GLY A 192 12.65 0.29 7.80
CA GLY A 192 13.83 -0.46 8.21
C GLY A 192 15.16 0.31 8.09
N PRO A 193 16.29 -0.37 8.37
CA PRO A 193 17.60 0.26 8.41
C PRO A 193 18.33 0.32 7.05
N ASP A 194 17.91 -0.46 6.04
CA ASP A 194 18.52 -0.47 4.71
C ASP A 194 17.73 0.41 3.73
N ILE A 195 18.20 1.62 3.50
CA ILE A 195 17.59 2.58 2.57
C ILE A 195 17.74 2.20 1.09
N ASN A 196 18.39 1.08 0.79
CA ASN A 196 18.59 0.57 -0.57
C ASN A 196 17.68 -0.63 -0.89
N ALA A 197 16.94 -1.13 0.11
CA ALA A 197 15.98 -2.19 -0.09
C ALA A 197 14.80 -1.71 -0.98
N PRO A 198 14.29 -2.54 -1.90
CA PRO A 198 13.04 -2.25 -2.60
C PRO A 198 11.85 -2.36 -1.62
N ASN A 199 10.67 -1.93 -2.06
CA ASN A 199 9.43 -1.95 -1.25
C ASN A 199 9.50 -1.06 0.01
N ALA A 200 10.05 0.15 -0.15
CA ALA A 200 10.34 1.11 0.92
C ALA A 200 9.17 1.46 1.85
N LEU A 201 7.91 1.24 1.47
CA LEU A 201 6.73 1.47 2.32
C LEU A 201 6.08 0.19 2.87
N ALA A 202 6.44 -0.99 2.35
CA ALA A 202 5.84 -2.28 2.68
C ALA A 202 4.29 -2.29 2.62
N SER A 203 3.72 -1.64 1.60
CA SER A 203 2.30 -1.28 1.53
C SER A 203 1.80 -1.17 0.09
N GLN A 204 0.52 -1.45 -0.12
CA GLN A 204 -0.19 -1.19 -1.38
C GLN A 204 -0.96 0.15 -1.35
N ALA A 205 -1.28 0.70 -2.53
CA ALA A 205 -2.07 1.94 -2.68
C ALA A 205 -1.44 3.20 -2.06
N SER A 206 -0.11 3.32 -2.16
CA SER A 206 0.62 4.57 -1.84
C SER A 206 0.37 5.68 -2.89
N VAL A 207 -0.02 5.27 -4.10
CA VAL A 207 -0.68 6.06 -5.13
C VAL A 207 -2.07 5.46 -5.30
N LYS A 208 -3.14 6.26 -5.26
CA LYS A 208 -4.50 5.77 -5.52
C LYS A 208 -5.32 6.74 -6.36
N VAL A 209 -6.01 6.19 -7.35
CA VAL A 209 -6.99 6.88 -8.20
C VAL A 209 -8.39 6.41 -7.86
N VAL A 210 -9.35 7.35 -7.83
CA VAL A 210 -10.80 7.08 -7.91
C VAL A 210 -11.46 8.23 -8.66
N GLN A 211 -12.13 7.90 -9.77
CA GLN A 211 -12.63 8.88 -10.74
C GLN A 211 -11.49 9.80 -11.20
N ASP A 212 -11.74 11.10 -11.35
CA ASP A 212 -10.80 12.11 -11.83
C ASP A 212 -9.75 12.58 -10.80
N LYS A 213 -9.57 11.84 -9.69
CA LYS A 213 -8.69 12.22 -8.58
C LYS A 213 -7.64 11.18 -8.31
N LEU A 214 -6.42 11.66 -8.09
CA LEU A 214 -5.25 10.87 -7.70
C LEU A 214 -4.70 11.42 -6.39
N VAL A 215 -4.47 10.55 -5.40
CA VAL A 215 -3.79 10.88 -4.15
C VAL A 215 -2.48 10.12 -4.02
N VAL A 216 -1.44 10.79 -3.51
CA VAL A 216 -0.11 10.21 -3.25
C VAL A 216 0.34 10.54 -1.84
N VAL A 217 0.90 9.56 -1.13
CA VAL A 217 1.47 9.74 0.21
C VAL A 217 2.97 10.06 0.16
N ASN A 218 3.44 10.90 1.07
CA ASN A 218 4.83 11.36 1.16
C ASN A 218 5.44 10.97 2.52
N ALA A 219 5.91 9.72 2.62
CA ALA A 219 6.26 9.07 3.89
C ALA A 219 7.32 9.79 4.75
N GLY A 220 8.25 10.55 4.15
CA GLY A 220 9.31 11.28 4.86
C GLY A 220 9.01 12.74 5.17
N SER A 221 7.80 13.19 4.84
CA SER A 221 7.33 14.54 5.15
C SER A 221 6.01 14.56 5.92
N ASP A 222 5.44 13.39 6.24
CA ASP A 222 4.15 13.24 6.92
C ASP A 222 3.02 14.02 6.24
N THR A 223 3.02 13.99 4.90
CA THR A 223 2.02 14.64 4.06
C THR A 223 1.44 13.72 2.98
N ALA A 224 0.33 14.13 2.38
CA ALA A 224 -0.18 13.58 1.13
C ALA A 224 -0.59 14.70 0.16
N THR A 225 -0.61 14.38 -1.12
CA THR A 225 -0.86 15.32 -2.21
C THR A 225 -2.05 14.84 -3.03
N LEU A 226 -3.02 15.73 -3.26
CA LEU A 226 -4.18 15.47 -4.12
C LEU A 226 -3.96 16.10 -5.49
N TYR A 227 -4.28 15.37 -6.55
CA TYR A 227 -4.23 15.82 -7.93
C TYR A 227 -5.59 15.64 -8.61
N GLN A 228 -5.83 16.53 -9.56
CA GLN A 228 -6.85 16.44 -10.59
C GLN A 228 -6.22 15.77 -11.80
N ILE A 229 -6.84 14.72 -12.31
CA ILE A 229 -6.51 14.11 -13.60
C ILE A 229 -7.22 14.92 -14.70
N ASP A 230 -6.51 15.17 -15.81
CA ASP A 230 -7.11 15.73 -17.02
C ASP A 230 -7.79 14.62 -17.83
N PHE A 231 -9.07 14.80 -18.18
CA PHE A 231 -9.85 13.78 -18.88
C PHE A 231 -9.54 13.73 -20.39
N GLU A 232 -9.05 14.82 -20.98
CA GLU A 232 -8.65 14.86 -22.40
C GLU A 232 -7.21 14.39 -22.60
N ASN A 233 -6.39 14.45 -21.55
CA ASN A 233 -5.06 13.85 -21.52
C ASN A 233 -4.74 13.26 -20.13
N PRO A 234 -5.17 12.02 -19.84
CA PRO A 234 -4.94 11.31 -18.58
C PRO A 234 -3.51 11.41 -18.02
N ALA A 235 -2.48 11.38 -18.87
CA ALA A 235 -1.11 11.44 -18.39
C ALA A 235 -0.72 12.82 -17.78
N LEU A 236 -1.56 13.85 -17.94
CA LEU A 236 -1.40 15.16 -17.33
C LEU A 236 -2.23 15.27 -16.05
N ILE A 237 -1.54 15.51 -14.93
CA ILE A 237 -2.16 15.75 -13.63
C ILE A 237 -1.81 17.14 -13.10
N ARG A 238 -2.73 17.74 -12.35
CA ARG A 238 -2.54 19.06 -11.72
C ARG A 238 -2.85 18.98 -10.23
N MET A 239 -1.90 19.41 -9.40
CA MET A 239 -2.09 19.49 -7.95
C MET A 239 -3.35 20.31 -7.58
N ILE A 240 -4.11 19.82 -6.62
CA ILE A 240 -5.27 20.51 -6.03
C ILE A 240 -4.86 21.04 -4.67
N GLY A 241 -5.06 22.34 -4.45
CA GLY A 241 -4.57 23.03 -3.25
C GLY A 241 -3.22 23.72 -3.46
N PRO A 242 -2.72 24.42 -2.43
CA PRO A 242 -1.47 25.18 -2.50
C PRO A 242 -0.20 24.31 -2.33
N GLY A 243 -0.34 23.02 -2.01
CA GLY A 243 0.76 22.13 -1.67
C GLY A 243 0.26 20.84 -1.02
N PRO A 244 1.19 19.95 -0.61
CA PRO A 244 0.85 18.75 0.16
C PRO A 244 0.30 19.09 1.55
N VAL A 245 -0.59 18.24 2.07
CA VAL A 245 -1.30 18.44 3.34
C VAL A 245 -0.86 17.40 4.36
N SER A 246 -0.67 17.80 5.63
CA SER A 246 -0.28 16.87 6.70
C SER A 246 -1.28 15.72 6.88
N THR A 247 -0.77 14.50 7.04
CA THR A 247 -1.56 13.27 7.25
C THR A 247 -2.03 13.09 8.70
N MET A 248 -1.74 14.06 9.58
CA MET A 248 -2.04 14.05 11.03
C MET A 248 -1.50 12.81 11.77
N GLY A 249 -0.51 12.14 11.18
CA GLY A 249 0.27 11.04 11.75
C GLY A 249 1.67 11.03 11.15
N ASN A 250 2.43 9.95 11.34
CA ASN A 250 3.76 9.81 10.74
C ASN A 250 3.84 8.66 9.73
N PHE A 251 4.76 8.78 8.77
CA PHE A 251 5.07 7.76 7.78
C PHE A 251 3.79 7.22 7.09
N PRO A 252 3.05 8.08 6.36
CA PRO A 252 1.90 7.63 5.58
C PRO A 252 2.33 6.67 4.46
N VAL A 253 1.67 5.50 4.39
CA VAL A 253 2.05 4.41 3.48
C VAL A 253 0.98 4.06 2.45
N SER A 254 -0.30 4.23 2.80
CA SER A 254 -1.43 3.83 1.95
C SER A 254 -2.55 4.88 2.03
N ALA A 255 -3.29 5.05 0.95
CA ALA A 255 -4.42 5.96 0.88
C ALA A 255 -5.58 5.36 0.07
N THR A 256 -6.80 5.78 0.42
CA THR A 256 -8.02 5.39 -0.28
C THR A 256 -8.96 6.59 -0.43
N ILE A 257 -9.81 6.54 -1.45
CA ILE A 257 -10.79 7.58 -1.79
C ILE A 257 -12.17 6.90 -1.78
N ASP A 258 -13.21 7.55 -1.24
CA ASP A 258 -14.55 6.96 -1.23
C ASP A 258 -15.10 6.80 -2.67
N PRO A 259 -16.01 5.85 -2.94
CA PRO A 259 -16.60 5.68 -4.28
C PRO A 259 -17.25 6.95 -4.85
N GLY A 260 -17.62 7.92 -4.00
CA GLY A 260 -18.12 9.23 -4.39
C GLY A 260 -17.07 10.28 -4.75
N SER A 261 -15.77 10.01 -4.55
CA SER A 261 -14.64 10.94 -4.75
C SER A 261 -14.75 12.26 -3.96
N ARG A 262 -15.33 12.18 -2.75
CA ARG A 262 -15.56 13.30 -1.81
C ARG A 262 -14.66 13.24 -0.59
N ASN A 263 -14.31 12.04 -0.14
CA ASN A 263 -13.53 11.77 1.06
C ASN A 263 -12.28 10.96 0.71
N VAL A 264 -11.16 11.29 1.33
CA VAL A 264 -9.89 10.57 1.24
C VAL A 264 -9.50 10.17 2.66
N CYS A 265 -9.10 8.92 2.87
CA CYS A 265 -8.53 8.44 4.13
C CYS A 265 -7.11 7.94 3.91
N ILE A 266 -6.21 8.27 4.83
CA ILE A 266 -4.78 7.99 4.76
C ILE A 266 -4.36 7.16 5.97
N LEU A 267 -3.55 6.14 5.72
CA LEU A 267 -3.02 5.21 6.71
C LEU A 267 -1.57 5.55 7.04
N ASN A 268 -1.34 5.90 8.31
CA ASN A 268 -0.05 6.27 8.88
C ASN A 268 0.57 5.07 9.61
N GLY A 269 1.82 4.75 9.27
CA GLY A 269 2.53 3.57 9.79
C GLY A 269 3.63 3.86 10.81
N GLY A 270 3.95 5.13 11.10
CA GLY A 270 5.04 5.50 12.01
C GLY A 270 4.68 5.51 13.50
N GLN A 271 5.43 6.27 14.29
CA GLN A 271 5.20 6.44 15.73
C GLN A 271 3.80 6.97 16.04
N VAL A 272 3.33 7.99 15.30
CA VAL A 272 1.91 8.39 15.29
C VAL A 272 1.20 7.64 14.16
N ASN A 273 0.87 6.37 14.42
CA ASN A 273 0.13 5.50 13.50
C ASN A 273 -1.39 5.61 13.67
N GLY A 274 -2.11 5.31 12.59
CA GLY A 274 -3.56 5.38 12.55
C GLY A 274 -4.12 5.88 11.23
N VAL A 275 -5.43 6.11 11.21
CA VAL A 275 -6.15 6.63 10.04
C VAL A 275 -6.51 8.10 10.24
N SER A 276 -6.41 8.89 9.17
CA SER A 276 -6.86 10.28 9.12
C SER A 276 -7.68 10.51 7.85
N CYS A 277 -8.84 11.17 7.93
CA CYS A 277 -9.70 11.41 6.76
C CYS A 277 -9.93 12.89 6.46
N TYR A 278 -10.19 13.17 5.19
CA TYR A 278 -10.20 14.50 4.57
C TYR A 278 -11.34 14.60 3.57
N LYS A 279 -11.94 15.78 3.43
CA LYS A 279 -12.78 16.12 2.27
C LYS A 279 -11.90 16.61 1.14
N THR A 280 -12.23 16.22 -0.09
CA THR A 280 -11.65 16.80 -1.30
C THR A 280 -12.24 18.18 -1.55
N ASP A 281 -11.39 19.18 -1.75
CA ASP A 281 -11.78 20.56 -2.08
C ASP A 281 -10.96 21.06 -3.27
N LEU A 282 -11.62 21.44 -4.37
CA LEU A 282 -10.97 21.80 -5.63
C LEU A 282 -10.05 23.04 -5.55
N ARG A 283 -10.04 23.78 -4.44
CA ARG A 283 -9.17 24.94 -4.20
C ARG A 283 -8.19 24.74 -3.05
N ARG A 284 -8.55 23.94 -2.04
CA ARG A 284 -7.75 23.72 -0.81
C ARG A 284 -7.02 22.38 -0.79
N GLY A 285 -7.32 21.46 -1.70
CA GLY A 285 -6.76 20.11 -1.71
C GLY A 285 -7.49 19.22 -0.71
N LEU A 286 -6.77 18.68 0.25
CA LEU A 286 -7.33 17.86 1.33
C LEU A 286 -7.68 18.73 2.54
N VAL A 287 -8.94 18.71 2.97
CA VAL A 287 -9.43 19.45 4.15
C VAL A 287 -9.77 18.45 5.26
N PRO A 288 -9.08 18.45 6.42
CA PRO A 288 -9.34 17.49 7.49
C PRO A 288 -10.82 17.38 7.87
N ILE A 289 -11.31 16.16 8.02
CA ILE A 289 -12.62 15.87 8.60
C ILE A 289 -12.46 15.88 10.11
N GLU A 290 -13.21 16.75 10.79
CA GLU A 290 -13.24 16.82 12.25
C GLU A 290 -13.60 15.45 12.85
N ASN A 291 -12.94 15.08 13.93
CA ASN A 291 -13.14 13.79 14.61
C ASN A 291 -12.95 12.56 13.71
N SER A 292 -12.10 12.63 12.67
CA SER A 292 -11.76 11.46 11.82
C SER A 292 -10.44 10.75 12.14
N VAL A 293 -9.56 11.36 12.95
CA VAL A 293 -8.27 10.74 13.33
C VAL A 293 -8.50 9.57 14.27
N ARG A 294 -7.95 8.39 13.95
CA ARG A 294 -8.09 7.15 14.71
C ARG A 294 -6.75 6.46 14.89
N SER A 295 -6.22 6.52 16.11
CA SER A 295 -5.00 5.80 16.50
C SER A 295 -5.22 4.29 16.41
N LEU A 296 -4.24 3.58 15.85
CA LEU A 296 -4.16 2.11 15.94
C LEU A 296 -3.40 1.66 17.20
N ASN A 297 -2.76 2.58 17.92
CA ASN A 297 -1.99 2.34 19.15
C ASN A 297 -0.86 1.31 19.00
N LEU A 298 -0.26 1.22 17.81
CA LEU A 298 0.89 0.36 17.54
C LEU A 298 2.16 1.00 18.10
N ASN A 299 3.06 0.19 18.69
CA ASN A 299 4.32 0.67 19.24
C ASN A 299 5.42 0.65 18.17
N LEU A 300 5.46 1.69 17.33
CA LEU A 300 6.34 1.79 16.17
C LEU A 300 7.27 3.01 16.25
N THR A 301 8.35 2.98 15.48
CA THR A 301 9.26 4.13 15.26
C THR A 301 8.85 4.93 14.01
N THR A 302 9.43 6.11 13.81
CA THR A 302 9.35 6.86 12.54
C THR A 302 10.77 7.04 11.96
N PRO A 303 11.09 6.44 10.80
CA PRO A 303 10.34 5.39 10.11
C PRO A 303 10.25 4.09 10.94
N PRO A 304 9.35 3.15 10.62
CA PRO A 304 9.27 1.87 11.32
C PRO A 304 10.53 1.02 11.13
N ALA A 305 10.97 0.32 12.16
CA ALA A 305 12.24 -0.44 12.14
C ALA A 305 12.20 -1.74 11.31
N SER A 306 11.01 -2.23 10.94
CA SER A 306 10.77 -3.43 10.12
C SER A 306 9.31 -3.47 9.67
N GLU A 307 8.97 -4.27 8.66
CA GLU A 307 7.56 -4.51 8.25
C GLU A 307 6.71 -5.21 9.32
N ALA A 308 7.33 -5.96 10.23
CA ALA A 308 6.62 -6.69 11.28
C ALA A 308 5.90 -5.72 12.24
N GLY A 309 4.61 -5.93 12.46
CA GLY A 309 3.77 -5.07 13.31
C GLY A 309 3.27 -3.79 12.64
N THR A 310 3.57 -3.53 11.36
CA THR A 310 3.15 -2.29 10.68
C THR A 310 1.82 -2.44 9.95
N VAL A 311 1.23 -1.29 9.65
CA VAL A 311 0.08 -1.18 8.74
C VAL A 311 0.47 -1.56 7.30
N SER A 312 -0.50 -1.89 6.44
CA SER A 312 -0.22 -2.41 5.09
C SER A 312 -1.08 -1.79 3.97
N GLN A 313 -2.41 -1.78 4.09
CA GLN A 313 -3.31 -1.18 3.10
C GLN A 313 -4.55 -0.59 3.77
N ILE A 314 -5.17 0.42 3.16
CA ILE A 314 -6.47 0.96 3.54
C ILE A 314 -7.44 0.95 2.35
N VAL A 315 -8.71 0.61 2.57
CA VAL A 315 -9.73 0.58 1.51
C VAL A 315 -11.12 0.92 2.07
N PHE A 316 -11.89 1.73 1.33
CA PHE A 316 -13.34 1.87 1.55
C PHE A 316 -14.10 0.68 0.95
N ALA A 317 -15.19 0.24 1.57
CA ALA A 317 -16.17 -0.61 0.89
C ALA A 317 -16.82 0.10 -0.30
N ASP A 318 -17.32 -0.68 -1.27
CA ASP A 318 -18.05 -0.22 -2.46
C ASP A 318 -19.28 0.66 -2.11
N ASP A 319 -19.82 0.57 -0.89
CA ASP A 319 -20.93 1.41 -0.40
C ASP A 319 -20.48 2.72 0.27
N GLY A 320 -19.18 2.90 0.50
CA GLY A 320 -18.58 4.04 1.19
C GLY A 320 -18.87 4.12 2.69
N LYS A 321 -19.52 3.11 3.29
CA LYS A 321 -19.97 3.12 4.70
C LYS A 321 -19.01 2.46 5.66
N ARG A 322 -18.06 1.67 5.16
CA ARG A 322 -17.06 0.99 5.98
C ARG A 322 -15.66 1.28 5.44
N LEU A 323 -14.71 1.40 6.36
CA LEU A 323 -13.31 1.63 6.08
C LEU A 323 -12.48 0.52 6.74
N PHE A 324 -11.64 -0.13 5.96
CA PHE A 324 -10.83 -1.27 6.37
C PHE A 324 -9.35 -0.88 6.32
N ALA A 325 -8.57 -1.29 7.32
CA ALA A 325 -7.11 -1.19 7.28
C ALA A 325 -6.45 -2.49 7.76
N SER A 326 -5.46 -2.98 7.02
CA SER A 326 -4.69 -4.18 7.37
C SER A 326 -3.46 -3.81 8.21
N VAL A 327 -3.22 -4.59 9.26
CA VAL A 327 -2.08 -4.50 10.17
C VAL A 327 -1.39 -5.86 10.23
N LYS A 328 -0.12 -5.90 9.84
CA LYS A 328 0.73 -7.09 9.90
C LYS A 328 1.02 -7.46 11.36
N GLY A 329 1.10 -8.74 11.65
CA GLY A 329 1.54 -9.23 12.96
C GLY A 329 3.03 -8.99 13.21
N SER A 330 3.43 -9.20 14.45
CA SER A 330 4.81 -9.12 14.91
C SER A 330 5.14 -10.36 15.77
N PRO A 331 6.41 -10.61 16.12
CA PRO A 331 6.76 -11.72 17.01
C PRO A 331 5.99 -11.66 18.33
N GLY A 332 5.06 -12.60 18.54
CA GLY A 332 4.19 -12.66 19.71
C GLY A 332 2.84 -11.91 19.61
N SER A 333 2.50 -11.32 18.46
CA SER A 333 1.20 -10.66 18.23
C SER A 333 0.66 -10.92 16.83
N SER A 334 -0.58 -11.42 16.73
CA SER A 334 -1.24 -11.67 15.44
C SER A 334 -1.80 -10.39 14.85
N GLY A 335 -1.55 -10.19 13.56
CA GLY A 335 -2.09 -9.08 12.78
C GLY A 335 -3.60 -9.15 12.62
N PHE A 336 -4.19 -8.07 12.11
CA PHE A 336 -5.64 -7.92 12.01
C PHE A 336 -6.06 -6.95 10.91
N ILE A 337 -7.32 -7.04 10.51
CA ILE A 337 -8.02 -6.02 9.75
C ILE A 337 -8.85 -5.19 10.75
N ALA A 338 -8.56 -3.89 10.84
CA ALA A 338 -9.36 -2.91 11.56
C ALA A 338 -10.53 -2.46 10.68
N VAL A 339 -11.73 -2.35 11.26
CA VAL A 339 -12.95 -1.90 10.54
C VAL A 339 -13.62 -0.75 11.29
N TRP A 340 -13.78 0.40 10.64
CA TRP A 340 -14.57 1.53 11.11
C TRP A 340 -15.84 1.70 10.29
N GLU A 341 -16.92 2.14 10.94
CA GLU A 341 -18.08 2.69 10.23
C GLU A 341 -17.78 4.14 9.81
N VAL A 342 -18.31 4.55 8.66
CA VAL A 342 -18.14 5.87 8.05
C VAL A 342 -19.49 6.58 8.10
N ASN A 343 -19.55 7.69 8.82
CA ASN A 343 -20.75 8.50 8.98
C ASN A 343 -21.01 9.35 7.72
N ASP A 344 -22.25 9.79 7.50
CA ASP A 344 -22.65 10.61 6.33
C ASP A 344 -21.83 11.91 6.15
N ASN A 345 -21.27 12.45 7.23
CA ASN A 345 -20.41 13.63 7.22
C ASN A 345 -18.94 13.33 6.82
N GLY A 346 -18.58 12.05 6.70
CA GLY A 346 -17.24 11.49 6.45
C GLY A 346 -16.39 11.16 7.69
N SER A 347 -16.89 11.35 8.92
CA SER A 347 -16.14 10.99 10.14
C SER A 347 -16.25 9.49 10.45
N LEU A 348 -15.25 8.92 11.11
CA LEU A 348 -15.23 7.49 11.45
C LEU A 348 -15.97 7.20 12.77
N SER A 349 -16.39 5.95 13.01
CA SER A 349 -16.75 5.47 14.35
C SER A 349 -15.60 5.67 15.33
N GLU A 350 -15.86 5.98 16.61
CA GLU A 350 -14.80 6.23 17.61
C GLU A 350 -13.86 5.02 17.76
N ASN A 351 -14.44 3.81 17.80
CA ASN A 351 -13.74 2.55 17.89
C ASN A 351 -13.78 1.79 16.56
N PHE A 352 -12.81 0.90 16.34
CA PHE A 352 -12.82 -0.09 15.26
C PHE A 352 -13.08 -1.50 15.79
N THR A 353 -13.59 -2.38 14.92
CA THR A 353 -13.61 -3.82 15.16
C THR A 353 -12.27 -4.44 14.73
N VAL A 354 -11.71 -5.34 15.54
CA VAL A 354 -10.51 -6.12 15.22
C VAL A 354 -10.92 -7.45 14.61
N ASN A 355 -10.41 -7.76 13.42
CA ASN A 355 -10.64 -9.03 12.72
C ASN A 355 -9.31 -9.74 12.43
N GLN A 356 -9.01 -10.82 13.15
CA GLN A 356 -7.76 -11.59 12.98
C GLN A 356 -7.94 -12.71 11.92
N PRO A 357 -6.93 -12.99 11.08
CA PRO A 357 -6.96 -14.10 10.14
C PRO A 357 -6.83 -15.45 10.86
N ALA A 358 -7.79 -16.36 10.69
CA ALA A 358 -7.68 -17.69 11.27
C ALA A 358 -6.60 -18.52 10.55
N GLY A 359 -5.50 -18.81 11.25
CA GLY A 359 -4.31 -19.47 10.68
C GLY A 359 -3.33 -18.53 9.96
N GLY A 360 -3.65 -17.24 9.89
CA GLY A 360 -2.72 -16.20 9.44
C GLY A 360 -2.06 -15.46 10.60
N ASN A 361 -1.09 -14.62 10.27
CA ASN A 361 -0.45 -13.69 11.20
C ASN A 361 -0.16 -12.32 10.58
N SER A 362 -0.09 -12.19 9.25
CA SER A 362 0.37 -10.97 8.57
C SER A 362 -0.54 -10.53 7.41
N PRO A 363 -1.75 -9.99 7.71
CA PRO A 363 -2.61 -9.32 6.73
C PRO A 363 -1.87 -8.27 5.90
N ALA A 364 -1.78 -8.49 4.58
CA ALA A 364 -1.06 -7.59 3.68
C ALA A 364 -2.02 -6.83 2.75
N SER A 365 -2.84 -7.52 1.94
CA SER A 365 -3.79 -6.91 0.99
C SER A 365 -5.26 -6.91 1.43
N LEU A 366 -6.09 -6.12 0.76
CA LEU A 366 -7.53 -5.93 1.02
C LEU A 366 -8.33 -5.79 -0.30
N THR A 367 -8.59 -6.91 -0.99
CA THR A 367 -9.39 -6.91 -2.23
C THR A 367 -10.81 -7.43 -1.97
N PHE A 368 -11.85 -6.64 -2.29
CA PHE A 368 -13.23 -7.07 -2.11
C PHE A 368 -13.63 -8.21 -3.04
N VAL A 369 -14.34 -9.21 -2.50
CA VAL A 369 -14.88 -10.33 -3.27
C VAL A 369 -16.15 -9.89 -3.97
N ARG A 370 -16.09 -9.67 -5.29
CA ARG A 370 -17.23 -9.14 -6.07
C ARG A 370 -18.46 -10.05 -5.97
N GLY A 371 -19.55 -9.49 -5.42
CA GLY A 371 -20.82 -10.20 -5.22
C GLY A 371 -21.00 -10.81 -3.82
N ALA A 372 -20.04 -10.63 -2.92
CA ALA A 372 -20.12 -11.05 -1.52
C ALA A 372 -19.73 -9.91 -0.57
N ASP A 373 -20.19 -9.95 0.69
CA ASP A 373 -19.67 -9.08 1.75
C ASP A 373 -18.39 -9.71 2.35
N ALA A 374 -17.34 -9.77 1.54
CA ALA A 374 -16.09 -10.43 1.90
C ALA A 374 -14.85 -9.76 1.29
N ILE A 375 -13.69 -9.99 1.90
CA ILE A 375 -12.37 -9.48 1.47
C ILE A 375 -11.41 -10.65 1.32
N LEU A 376 -10.73 -10.77 0.17
CA LEU A 376 -9.51 -11.54 0.03
C LEU A 376 -8.34 -10.74 0.61
N ASN A 377 -7.59 -11.39 1.50
CA ASN A 377 -6.38 -10.87 2.12
C ASN A 377 -5.25 -11.88 1.97
N THR A 378 -4.10 -11.44 1.47
CA THR A 378 -2.84 -12.21 1.46
C THR A 378 -2.18 -12.31 2.84
N ASP A 379 -1.40 -13.39 3.03
CA ASP A 379 -0.54 -13.57 4.21
C ASP A 379 0.82 -14.14 3.80
N ALA A 380 1.83 -13.27 3.80
CA ALA A 380 3.21 -13.64 3.50
C ALA A 380 3.81 -14.61 4.52
N THR A 381 3.43 -14.52 5.80
CA THR A 381 4.00 -15.36 6.88
C THR A 381 3.45 -16.78 6.88
N SER A 382 2.21 -16.97 6.46
CA SER A 382 1.59 -18.28 6.30
C SER A 382 1.62 -18.80 4.85
N ASN A 383 2.24 -18.06 3.92
CA ASN A 383 2.38 -18.40 2.50
C ASN A 383 1.04 -18.80 1.84
N GLY A 384 0.07 -17.89 1.94
CA GLY A 384 -1.27 -18.11 1.44
C GLY A 384 -2.13 -16.85 1.42
N TYR A 385 -3.44 -17.05 1.39
CA TYR A 385 -4.44 -15.99 1.49
C TYR A 385 -5.63 -16.48 2.31
N SER A 386 -6.42 -15.55 2.85
CA SER A 386 -7.62 -15.80 3.64
C SER A 386 -8.78 -15.00 3.06
N ILE A 387 -9.97 -15.59 3.06
CA ILE A 387 -11.22 -14.85 2.77
C ILE A 387 -11.85 -14.44 4.10
N PHE A 388 -11.95 -13.15 4.36
CA PHE A 388 -12.70 -12.59 5.48
C PHE A 388 -14.15 -12.39 5.06
N ASN A 389 -15.04 -13.25 5.55
CA ASN A 389 -16.48 -13.18 5.31
C ASN A 389 -17.18 -12.36 6.40
N PHE A 390 -17.71 -11.19 6.04
CA PHE A 390 -18.47 -10.31 6.94
C PHE A 390 -19.99 -10.56 6.86
N ALA A 391 -20.46 -11.40 5.92
CA ALA A 391 -21.89 -11.71 5.77
C ALA A 391 -22.46 -12.37 7.03
N GLY A 392 -23.50 -11.75 7.61
CA GLY A 392 -24.11 -12.18 8.87
C GLY A 392 -23.43 -11.64 10.14
N GLY A 393 -22.33 -10.88 10.00
CA GLY A 393 -21.73 -10.12 11.09
C GLY A 393 -22.76 -9.23 11.78
N GLN A 394 -22.90 -9.40 13.10
CA GLN A 394 -23.89 -8.66 13.88
C GLN A 394 -23.34 -7.29 14.24
N ALA A 395 -24.02 -6.21 13.82
CA ALA A 395 -23.82 -4.91 14.45
C ALA A 395 -24.10 -5.07 15.96
N ALA A 396 -23.05 -4.97 16.80
CA ALA A 396 -23.22 -5.09 18.23
C ALA A 396 -24.22 -4.04 18.73
N ALA A 397 -24.96 -4.37 19.79
CA ALA A 397 -25.92 -3.45 20.43
C ALA A 397 -25.30 -2.12 20.91
N ASN A 398 -23.96 -2.04 20.95
CA ASN A 398 -23.17 -0.86 21.31
C ASN A 398 -22.34 -0.28 20.12
N GLY A 399 -22.65 -0.63 18.87
CA GLY A 399 -22.29 0.18 17.70
C GLY A 399 -20.98 -0.12 16.93
N ALA A 400 -20.20 -1.16 17.27
CA ALA A 400 -19.02 -1.55 16.47
C ALA A 400 -18.56 -3.00 16.75
N SER A 401 -19.09 -3.99 16.03
CA SER A 401 -18.54 -5.36 16.07
C SER A 401 -18.82 -6.13 14.77
N LEU A 402 -18.41 -5.58 13.63
CA LEU A 402 -18.46 -6.31 12.37
C LEU A 402 -17.35 -7.38 12.36
N THR A 403 -17.64 -8.53 12.96
CA THR A 403 -16.74 -9.69 13.02
C THR A 403 -16.86 -10.53 11.76
N ALA A 404 -15.74 -10.83 11.12
CA ALA A 404 -15.66 -11.78 10.02
C ALA A 404 -15.29 -13.18 10.49
N GLN A 405 -15.75 -14.17 9.73
CA GLN A 405 -15.14 -15.51 9.71
C GLN A 405 -14.03 -15.53 8.66
N SER A 406 -12.93 -16.22 8.92
CA SER A 406 -11.86 -16.41 7.93
C SER A 406 -11.26 -17.80 8.01
N ALA A 407 -10.58 -18.20 6.94
CA ALA A 407 -9.78 -19.42 6.86
C ALA A 407 -8.61 -19.21 5.89
N LEU A 408 -7.40 -19.61 6.29
CA LEU A 408 -6.23 -19.62 5.43
C LEU A 408 -6.31 -20.72 4.37
N THR A 409 -6.06 -20.34 3.12
CA THR A 409 -5.81 -21.22 1.97
C THR A 409 -4.34 -21.10 1.56
N PRO A 410 -3.52 -22.18 1.66
CA PRO A 410 -2.15 -22.17 1.15
C PRO A 410 -2.10 -22.05 -0.37
N ILE A 411 -1.11 -21.30 -0.90
CA ILE A 411 -0.85 -21.24 -2.36
C ILE A 411 -0.07 -22.47 -2.86
N GLY A 412 0.64 -23.17 -1.98
CA GLY A 412 1.29 -24.46 -2.27
C GLY A 412 2.67 -24.38 -2.94
N GLN A 413 3.07 -23.23 -3.47
CA GLN A 413 4.46 -22.91 -3.83
C GLN A 413 5.12 -22.09 -2.73
N ALA A 414 6.43 -22.20 -2.55
CA ALA A 414 7.16 -21.36 -1.59
C ALA A 414 7.26 -19.91 -2.09
N GLY A 415 6.90 -18.95 -1.24
CA GLY A 415 6.89 -17.53 -1.59
C GLY A 415 6.42 -16.63 -0.44
N HIS A 416 6.30 -15.33 -0.71
CA HIS A 416 5.67 -14.33 0.15
C HIS A 416 4.53 -13.62 -0.62
N PRO A 417 3.31 -14.18 -0.60
CA PRO A 417 2.13 -13.55 -1.21
C PRO A 417 1.87 -12.18 -0.57
N ALA A 418 1.89 -11.12 -1.37
CA ALA A 418 1.92 -9.75 -0.88
C ALA A 418 0.66 -8.97 -1.26
N TRP A 419 0.44 -8.74 -2.55
CA TRP A 419 -0.63 -7.84 -3.03
C TRP A 419 -1.66 -8.59 -3.84
N SER A 420 -2.89 -8.08 -3.89
CA SER A 420 -3.97 -8.71 -4.64
C SER A 420 -4.84 -7.67 -5.34
N GLU A 421 -5.32 -8.02 -6.53
CA GLU A 421 -6.26 -7.21 -7.31
C GLU A 421 -7.28 -8.10 -8.02
N PHE A 422 -8.39 -7.52 -8.49
CA PHE A 422 -9.48 -8.24 -9.14
C PHE A 422 -9.63 -7.86 -10.61
N SER A 423 -9.93 -8.84 -11.46
CA SER A 423 -10.26 -8.65 -12.88
C SER A 423 -11.75 -8.84 -13.13
N ASP A 424 -12.43 -7.80 -13.62
CA ASP A 424 -13.82 -7.88 -14.08
C ASP A 424 -13.95 -8.70 -15.38
N ALA A 425 -12.92 -8.78 -16.22
CA ALA A 425 -12.89 -9.58 -17.45
C ALA A 425 -12.75 -11.09 -17.20
N THR A 426 -11.84 -11.53 -16.33
CA THR A 426 -11.66 -12.97 -16.03
C THR A 426 -12.50 -13.45 -14.84
N ARG A 427 -13.03 -12.52 -14.03
CA ARG A 427 -13.72 -12.78 -12.75
C ARG A 427 -12.83 -13.44 -11.69
N ASN A 428 -11.52 -13.35 -11.84
CA ASN A 428 -10.52 -13.92 -10.95
C ASN A 428 -9.69 -12.83 -10.24
N TYR A 429 -8.95 -13.26 -9.23
CA TYR A 429 -8.10 -12.45 -8.38
C TYR A 429 -6.64 -12.78 -8.68
N TYR A 430 -5.79 -11.77 -8.73
CA TYR A 430 -4.38 -11.90 -9.09
C TYR A 430 -3.54 -11.52 -7.90
N ILE A 431 -2.69 -12.44 -7.43
CA ILE A 431 -1.86 -12.27 -6.24
C ILE A 431 -0.39 -12.21 -6.65
N SER A 432 0.29 -11.10 -6.37
CA SER A 432 1.73 -10.97 -6.61
C SER A 432 2.55 -11.45 -5.42
N ASP A 433 3.66 -12.14 -5.72
CA ASP A 433 4.65 -12.55 -4.74
C ASP A 433 5.82 -11.56 -4.67
N SER A 434 6.11 -11.05 -3.47
CA SER A 434 7.18 -10.07 -3.24
C SER A 434 8.57 -10.68 -3.05
N ALA A 435 8.69 -12.01 -3.03
CA ALA A 435 9.95 -12.72 -2.83
C ALA A 435 10.41 -13.57 -4.03
N VAL A 436 9.50 -14.29 -4.70
CA VAL A 436 9.88 -15.29 -5.71
C VAL A 436 9.47 -14.96 -7.16
N GLY A 437 8.93 -13.76 -7.43
CA GLY A 437 8.63 -13.35 -8.81
C GLY A 437 7.53 -14.19 -9.43
N LEU A 438 6.37 -14.27 -8.77
CA LEU A 438 5.26 -15.13 -9.17
C LEU A 438 3.95 -14.34 -9.14
N LEU A 439 3.11 -14.56 -10.15
CA LEU A 439 1.73 -14.09 -10.20
C LEU A 439 0.80 -15.30 -10.08
N THR A 440 0.00 -15.39 -9.02
CA THR A 440 -0.96 -16.48 -8.80
C THR A 440 -2.36 -15.99 -9.16
N GLU A 441 -3.03 -16.68 -10.08
CA GLU A 441 -4.43 -16.43 -10.42
C GLU A 441 -5.33 -17.34 -9.56
N VAL A 442 -6.29 -16.74 -8.86
CA VAL A 442 -7.21 -17.40 -7.94
C VAL A 442 -8.65 -17.13 -8.35
N GLN A 443 -9.46 -18.18 -8.45
CA GLN A 443 -10.91 -18.07 -8.57
C GLN A 443 -11.55 -18.13 -7.19
N ILE A 444 -12.62 -17.34 -6.99
CA ILE A 444 -13.46 -17.38 -5.78
C ILE A 444 -14.91 -17.45 -6.23
N ASP A 445 -15.66 -18.44 -5.73
CA ASP A 445 -17.12 -18.46 -5.86
C ASP A 445 -17.73 -17.49 -4.83
N PRO A 446 -18.40 -16.39 -5.23
CA PRO A 446 -18.96 -15.43 -4.27
C PRO A 446 -20.14 -15.98 -3.46
N ALA A 447 -20.79 -17.06 -3.89
CA ALA A 447 -21.91 -17.66 -3.16
C ALA A 447 -21.47 -18.61 -2.03
N THR A 448 -20.32 -19.27 -2.20
CA THR A 448 -19.79 -20.27 -1.23
C THR A 448 -18.47 -19.85 -0.57
N LEU A 449 -17.80 -18.84 -1.10
CA LEU A 449 -16.45 -18.39 -0.75
C LEU A 449 -15.37 -19.48 -0.88
N GLN A 450 -15.67 -20.55 -1.61
CA GLN A 450 -14.67 -21.56 -1.99
C GLN A 450 -13.71 -20.98 -3.02
N THR A 451 -12.44 -21.34 -2.89
CA THR A 451 -11.35 -20.80 -3.71
C THR A 451 -10.57 -21.91 -4.41
N SER A 452 -9.95 -21.57 -5.54
CA SER A 452 -9.04 -22.45 -6.26
C SER A 452 -7.94 -21.66 -6.96
N VAL A 453 -6.73 -22.21 -7.02
CA VAL A 453 -5.66 -21.66 -7.86
C VAL A 453 -5.93 -22.10 -9.29
N VAL A 454 -6.07 -21.13 -10.20
CA VAL A 454 -6.32 -21.35 -11.64
C VAL A 454 -5.01 -21.62 -12.35
N GLN A 455 -4.01 -20.77 -12.12
CA GLN A 455 -2.65 -20.92 -12.64
C GLN A 455 -1.66 -20.09 -11.81
N GLN A 456 -0.37 -20.30 -12.07
CA GLN A 456 0.72 -19.47 -11.55
C GLN A 456 1.69 -19.17 -12.68
N VAL A 457 2.01 -17.89 -12.88
CA VAL A 457 2.84 -17.40 -13.99
C VAL A 457 4.11 -16.76 -13.41
N PRO A 458 5.32 -17.18 -13.84
CA PRO A 458 6.56 -16.54 -13.39
C PRO A 458 6.69 -15.14 -13.98
N LEU A 459 7.11 -14.19 -13.14
CA LEU A 459 7.47 -12.83 -13.49
C LEU A 459 9.00 -12.71 -13.63
N PRO A 460 9.54 -11.73 -14.38
CA PRO A 460 10.99 -11.53 -14.49
C PRO A 460 11.68 -11.19 -13.17
N ALA A 461 10.94 -10.60 -12.22
CA ALA A 461 11.36 -10.27 -10.87
C ALA A 461 10.13 -10.17 -9.95
N PRO A 462 10.31 -10.17 -8.61
CA PRO A 462 9.24 -9.87 -7.67
C PRO A 462 8.58 -8.51 -7.94
N ALA A 463 7.25 -8.45 -7.77
CA ALA A 463 6.50 -7.21 -7.87
C ALA A 463 6.18 -6.67 -6.47
N ILE A 464 6.38 -5.37 -6.27
CA ILE A 464 6.16 -4.69 -4.98
C ILE A 464 4.86 -3.89 -4.93
N ASP A 465 4.15 -3.80 -6.03
CA ASP A 465 2.83 -3.18 -6.15
C ASP A 465 2.21 -3.63 -7.49
N GLN A 466 0.88 -3.63 -7.59
CA GLN A 466 0.16 -3.99 -8.80
C GLN A 466 -1.19 -3.28 -8.90
N GLU A 467 -1.67 -3.07 -10.13
CA GLU A 467 -3.02 -2.57 -10.45
C GLU A 467 -3.60 -3.41 -11.60
N VAL A 468 -4.88 -3.76 -11.52
CA VAL A 468 -5.67 -4.30 -12.64
C VAL A 468 -6.68 -3.26 -13.09
N ASP A 469 -6.77 -3.01 -14.39
CA ASP A 469 -7.79 -2.10 -14.93
C ASP A 469 -8.24 -2.47 -16.36
N LEU A 470 -9.39 -1.94 -16.78
CA LEU A 470 -10.11 -2.29 -18.00
C LEU A 470 -9.71 -1.37 -19.17
N ILE A 471 -8.92 -1.90 -20.10
CA ILE A 471 -8.41 -1.17 -21.26
C ILE A 471 -9.16 -1.62 -22.52
N ASN A 472 -10.00 -0.75 -23.07
CA ASN A 472 -10.75 -1.02 -24.32
C ASN A 472 -11.48 -2.39 -24.29
N GLY A 473 -12.13 -2.70 -23.16
CA GLY A 473 -12.85 -3.95 -22.95
C GLY A 473 -11.98 -5.16 -22.60
N LYS A 474 -10.69 -4.98 -22.27
CA LYS A 474 -9.76 -6.05 -21.84
C LYS A 474 -9.03 -5.64 -20.57
N ASP A 475 -9.08 -6.48 -19.56
CA ASP A 475 -8.30 -6.20 -18.35
C ASP A 475 -6.81 -6.35 -18.63
N THR A 476 -6.03 -5.45 -18.03
CA THR A 476 -4.57 -5.43 -18.08
C THR A 476 -4.07 -5.22 -16.67
N ILE A 477 -3.10 -6.05 -16.27
CA ILE A 477 -2.40 -5.91 -15.00
C ILE A 477 -1.05 -5.22 -15.23
N PHE A 478 -0.78 -4.24 -14.38
CA PHE A 478 0.47 -3.49 -14.30
C PHE A 478 1.19 -3.91 -13.03
N LEU A 479 2.41 -4.42 -13.14
CA LEU A 479 3.21 -4.95 -12.02
C LEU A 479 4.52 -4.19 -11.90
N VAL A 480 4.78 -3.55 -10.77
CA VAL A 480 6.03 -2.80 -10.54
C VAL A 480 7.10 -3.69 -9.94
N SER A 481 8.20 -3.90 -10.68
CA SER A 481 9.36 -4.68 -10.27
C SER A 481 10.62 -3.79 -10.17
N PRO A 482 10.95 -3.26 -8.99
CA PRO A 482 12.04 -2.29 -8.85
C PRO A 482 13.42 -2.91 -9.07
N GLN A 483 13.59 -4.20 -8.76
CA GLN A 483 14.85 -4.93 -8.96
C GLN A 483 15.30 -4.90 -10.43
N THR A 484 14.36 -4.96 -11.37
CA THR A 484 14.59 -4.84 -12.82
C THR A 484 14.36 -3.43 -13.35
N MET A 485 13.89 -2.50 -12.52
CA MET A 485 13.41 -1.17 -12.92
C MET A 485 12.35 -1.23 -14.04
N THR A 486 11.49 -2.25 -14.02
CA THR A 486 10.42 -2.41 -15.01
C THR A 486 9.03 -2.31 -14.40
N MET A 487 8.08 -1.84 -15.20
CA MET A 487 6.67 -2.17 -15.02
C MET A 487 6.28 -3.20 -16.08
N GLU A 488 5.88 -4.39 -15.63
CA GLU A 488 5.41 -5.46 -16.51
C GLU A 488 3.93 -5.21 -16.84
N VAL A 489 3.60 -5.25 -18.13
CA VAL A 489 2.24 -5.07 -18.64
C VAL A 489 1.75 -6.41 -19.18
N LEU A 490 0.73 -7.00 -18.55
CA LEU A 490 0.16 -8.29 -18.96
C LEU A 490 -1.34 -8.13 -19.21
N SER A 491 -1.83 -8.59 -20.36
CA SER A 491 -3.27 -8.62 -20.65
C SER A 491 -3.89 -9.91 -20.12
N LEU A 492 -5.06 -9.78 -19.47
CA LEU A 492 -5.82 -10.85 -18.87
C LEU A 492 -6.94 -11.27 -19.83
N VAL A 493 -6.60 -12.14 -20.78
CA VAL A 493 -7.45 -12.45 -21.95
C VAL A 493 -8.67 -13.31 -21.57
N ALA A 494 -8.45 -14.28 -20.68
CA ALA A 494 -9.44 -15.18 -20.13
C ALA A 494 -8.85 -15.87 -18.87
N PRO A 495 -9.66 -16.57 -18.05
CA PRO A 495 -9.14 -17.43 -16.99
C PRO A 495 -8.05 -18.39 -17.50
N GLY A 496 -6.88 -18.38 -16.87
CA GLY A 496 -5.76 -19.21 -17.32
C GLY A 496 -5.03 -18.70 -18.58
N GLN A 497 -5.32 -17.49 -19.07
CA GLN A 497 -4.74 -16.92 -20.29
C GLN A 497 -4.22 -15.50 -20.04
N ILE A 498 -2.93 -15.40 -19.70
CA ILE A 498 -2.22 -14.14 -19.47
C ILE A 498 -1.19 -13.94 -20.59
N GLU A 499 -1.23 -12.78 -21.25
CA GLU A 499 -0.30 -12.42 -22.32
C GLU A 499 0.55 -11.21 -21.94
N LYS A 500 1.88 -11.38 -21.83
CA LYS A 500 2.79 -10.25 -21.69
C LYS A 500 2.74 -9.36 -22.92
N LYS A 501 2.49 -8.06 -22.72
CA LYS A 501 2.47 -7.02 -23.76
C LYS A 501 3.75 -6.20 -23.77
N GLN A 502 4.29 -5.85 -22.60
CA GLN A 502 5.44 -4.94 -22.48
C GLN A 502 6.24 -5.19 -21.19
N SER A 503 7.53 -4.87 -21.21
CA SER A 503 8.27 -4.40 -20.04
C SER A 503 8.54 -2.91 -20.25
N PHE A 504 7.89 -2.04 -19.49
CA PHE A 504 8.10 -0.59 -19.56
C PHE A 504 9.29 -0.21 -18.68
N ASP A 505 10.24 0.56 -19.24
CA ASP A 505 11.49 0.94 -18.58
C ASP A 505 11.30 2.20 -17.70
N LEU A 506 11.29 1.99 -16.38
CA LEU A 506 11.11 3.05 -15.39
C LEU A 506 12.34 3.95 -15.27
N ALA A 507 13.54 3.41 -15.53
CA ALA A 507 14.79 4.17 -15.49
C ALA A 507 14.90 5.11 -16.69
N ALA A 508 14.50 4.66 -17.89
CA ALA A 508 14.43 5.49 -19.08
C ALA A 508 13.39 6.61 -18.93
N ALA A 509 12.20 6.31 -18.40
CA ALA A 509 11.17 7.30 -18.10
C ALA A 509 11.67 8.38 -17.10
N ALA A 510 12.35 7.96 -16.04
CA ALA A 510 12.93 8.87 -15.06
C ALA A 510 14.06 9.75 -15.65
N ALA A 511 14.96 9.14 -16.43
CA ALA A 511 16.03 9.85 -17.13
C ALA A 511 15.49 10.87 -18.14
N GLN A 512 14.42 10.53 -18.88
CA GLN A 512 13.72 11.44 -19.78
C GLN A 512 13.08 12.63 -19.04
N ALA A 513 12.66 12.44 -17.78
CA ALA A 513 12.16 13.50 -16.91
C ALA A 513 13.27 14.33 -16.24
N GLY A 514 14.54 13.91 -16.31
CA GLY A 514 15.61 14.49 -15.51
C GLY A 514 15.49 14.22 -14.01
N VAL A 515 14.69 13.23 -13.60
CA VAL A 515 14.42 12.88 -12.20
C VAL A 515 15.25 11.64 -11.82
N PRO A 516 16.04 11.67 -10.73
CA PRO A 516 16.69 10.47 -10.22
C PRO A 516 15.65 9.43 -9.76
N LEU A 517 15.85 8.17 -10.14
CA LEU A 517 15.04 7.04 -9.69
C LEU A 517 15.93 5.81 -9.51
N SER A 518 15.71 5.06 -8.43
CA SER A 518 16.49 3.87 -8.07
C SER A 518 15.57 2.72 -7.65
N PRO A 519 16.04 1.45 -7.67
CA PRO A 519 15.27 0.29 -7.23
C PRO A 519 14.69 0.39 -5.80
N ALA A 520 15.35 1.14 -4.92
CA ALA A 520 14.88 1.34 -3.55
C ALA A 520 13.68 2.29 -3.49
N ASN A 521 13.61 3.23 -4.44
CA ASN A 521 12.76 4.41 -4.40
C ASN A 521 11.43 4.23 -5.16
N VAL A 522 11.38 3.39 -6.20
CA VAL A 522 10.11 3.11 -6.90
C VAL A 522 9.07 2.53 -5.92
N GLN A 523 7.86 3.09 -5.89
CA GLN A 523 6.73 2.57 -5.11
C GLN A 523 5.41 2.97 -5.78
N GLY A 524 4.32 2.22 -5.52
CA GLY A 524 2.98 2.58 -5.96
C GLY A 524 2.71 2.24 -7.42
N VAL A 525 1.54 1.68 -7.71
CA VAL A 525 0.95 1.75 -9.05
C VAL A 525 -0.56 1.92 -8.96
N ASN A 526 -1.13 2.75 -9.83
CA ASN A 526 -2.57 2.86 -10.01
C ASN A 526 -2.89 3.44 -11.37
N GLY A 527 -4.12 3.21 -11.86
CA GLY A 527 -4.51 3.59 -13.21
C GLY A 527 -5.69 4.56 -13.28
N PHE A 528 -5.91 5.14 -14.46
CA PHE A 528 -7.08 5.94 -14.80
C PHE A 528 -7.47 5.70 -16.25
N PHE A 529 -8.76 5.45 -16.51
CA PHE A 529 -9.27 5.04 -17.82
C PHE A 529 -10.54 5.82 -18.16
N THR A 530 -10.60 6.35 -19.38
CA THR A 530 -11.78 7.00 -19.96
C THR A 530 -12.49 5.98 -20.87
N GLY A 531 -13.39 5.18 -20.29
CA GLY A 531 -14.16 4.13 -20.98
C GLY A 531 -15.58 4.03 -20.47
#